data_AF-A0A2L2TDT8-F1
#
_entry.id   AF-A0A2L2TDT8-F1
#
_cell.length_a   1.000
_cell.length_b   1.000
_cell.length_c   1.000
_cell.angle_alpha   90.00
_cell.angle_beta   90.00
_cell.angle_gamma   90.00
#
_symmetry.space_group_name_H-M   'P 1'
#
loop_
_entity.id
_entity.type
_entity.pdbx_description
1 polymer ?
#
loop_
_entity_poly.entity_id
_entity_poly.type
_entity_poly.pdbx_seq_one_letter_code
_entity_poly.pdbx_strand_id
1 'polypeptide(L)'
;MCIALLEVIQALMLRKATFLADEDWIKAPFQLYEQSQLQNLLNLAAALPGILERIDALRDESAQTASKEAKGIITQLVKMKMKFELWAKSFEAESPMAHYWNQTNNNGLEDQNDTLCFSSLSTANALTCLWSVQIICMSHIQDLLARFPELAAFAIIVPITALRETCIELSARILRSMGFVMQDSFLLYGQFSATFPLHTAYHALSRDSKGRAVFDKLRKSLMPRISFEIGSFGKRIPTNGKRNV
;
A
#
# COMPACT_ATOMS: atom_id res chain seq x y z
N MET A 1 18.47 5.32 -5.06
CA MET A 1 17.17 4.61 -5.21
C MET A 1 16.58 4.18 -3.85
N CYS A 2 17.34 3.53 -2.95
CA CYS A 2 16.80 3.05 -1.67
C CYS A 2 16.34 4.14 -0.69
N ILE A 3 16.98 5.32 -0.69
CA ILE A 3 16.65 6.41 0.26
C ILE A 3 15.26 6.98 -0.03
N ALA A 4 14.95 7.30 -1.29
CA ALA A 4 13.64 7.86 -1.66
C ALA A 4 12.47 6.93 -1.32
N LEU A 5 12.65 5.61 -1.49
CA LEU A 5 11.65 4.61 -1.10
C LEU A 5 11.38 4.65 0.42
N LEU A 6 12.44 4.68 1.23
CA LEU A 6 12.33 4.72 2.69
C LEU A 6 11.70 6.01 3.19
N GLU A 7 12.07 7.16 2.62
CA GLU A 7 11.49 8.47 2.99
C GLU A 7 9.99 8.54 2.67
N VAL A 8 9.57 8.08 1.48
CA VAL A 8 8.15 8.03 1.12
C VAL A 8 7.39 7.06 2.03
N ILE A 9 7.96 5.88 2.31
CA ILE A 9 7.39 4.92 3.26
C ILE A 9 7.25 5.55 4.65
N GLN A 10 8.27 6.25 5.14
CA GLN A 10 8.25 6.90 6.44
C GLN A 10 7.16 7.98 6.49
N ALA A 11 7.06 8.83 5.47
CA ALA A 11 6.00 9.83 5.37
C ALA A 11 4.60 9.19 5.35
N LEU A 12 4.42 8.07 4.63
CA LEU A 12 3.18 7.29 4.60
C LEU A 12 2.84 6.71 5.98
N MET A 13 3.82 6.15 6.68
CA MET A 13 3.64 5.59 8.02
C MET A 13 3.32 6.66 9.06
N LEU A 14 3.95 7.83 8.96
CA LEU A 14 3.69 8.98 9.82
C LEU A 14 2.43 9.75 9.43
N ARG A 15 1.89 9.50 8.23
CA ARG A 15 0.75 10.23 7.64
C ARG A 15 0.99 11.75 7.65
N LYS A 16 2.22 12.15 7.29
CA LYS A 16 2.65 13.55 7.25
C LYS A 16 3.13 13.92 5.85
N ALA A 17 2.70 15.08 5.36
CA ALA A 17 3.18 15.61 4.10
C ALA A 17 4.72 15.62 4.04
N THR A 18 5.25 15.42 2.84
CA THR A 18 6.70 15.37 2.59
C THR A 18 7.06 16.30 1.45
N PHE A 19 8.22 16.95 1.55
CA PHE A 19 8.77 17.81 0.49
C PHE A 19 9.00 17.05 -0.83
N LEU A 20 9.08 15.72 -0.79
CA LEU A 20 9.20 14.88 -1.98
C LEU A 20 7.96 14.95 -2.90
N ALA A 21 6.85 15.51 -2.42
CA ALA A 21 5.67 15.77 -3.23
C ALA A 21 5.76 17.07 -4.06
N ASP A 22 6.72 17.95 -3.75
CA ASP A 22 6.85 19.24 -4.41
C ASP A 22 7.42 19.08 -5.82
N GLU A 23 6.94 19.90 -6.77
CA GLU A 23 7.33 19.78 -8.17
C GLU A 23 8.85 19.91 -8.39
N ASP A 24 9.50 20.79 -7.62
CA ASP A 24 10.93 21.00 -7.68
C ASP A 24 11.68 19.70 -7.35
N TRP A 25 11.23 18.95 -6.36
CA TRP A 25 11.84 17.68 -5.97
C TRP A 25 11.48 16.53 -6.90
N ILE A 26 10.32 16.57 -7.54
CA ILE A 26 9.92 15.58 -8.54
C ILE A 26 10.67 15.76 -9.86
N LYS A 27 10.96 17.01 -10.27
CA LYS A 27 11.51 17.33 -11.59
C LYS A 27 13.02 17.61 -11.57
N ALA A 28 13.53 18.38 -10.61
CA ALA A 28 14.91 18.85 -10.63
C ALA A 28 15.96 17.72 -10.65
N PRO A 29 15.82 16.61 -9.89
CA PRO A 29 16.82 15.54 -9.91
C PRO A 29 16.92 14.78 -11.24
N PHE A 30 15.91 14.92 -12.12
CA PHE A 30 15.76 14.16 -13.35
C PHE A 30 15.79 15.04 -14.61
N GLN A 31 16.34 16.25 -14.50
CA GLN A 31 16.52 17.13 -15.65
C GLN A 31 17.52 16.56 -16.67
N LEU A 32 18.48 15.76 -16.21
CA LEU A 32 19.57 15.20 -17.02
C LEU A 32 19.44 13.69 -17.28
N TYR A 33 18.56 13.00 -16.55
CA TYR A 33 18.45 11.53 -16.58
C TYR A 33 16.98 11.10 -16.57
N GLU A 34 16.69 10.02 -17.30
CA GLU A 34 15.37 9.41 -17.30
C GLU A 34 15.03 8.81 -15.91
N GLN A 35 13.79 9.02 -15.48
CA GLN A 35 13.29 8.47 -14.21
C GLN A 35 13.09 6.96 -14.34
N SER A 36 13.61 6.19 -13.38
CA SER A 36 13.23 4.78 -13.29
C SER A 36 11.74 4.63 -12.94
N GLN A 37 11.12 3.53 -13.34
CA GLN A 37 9.71 3.28 -13.03
C GLN A 37 9.40 3.28 -11.53
N LEU A 38 10.29 2.69 -10.73
CA LEU A 38 10.16 2.74 -9.28
C LEU A 38 10.18 4.20 -8.77
N GLN A 39 11.05 5.04 -9.31
CA GLN A 39 11.07 6.46 -8.93
C GLN A 39 9.80 7.19 -9.37
N ASN A 40 9.27 6.91 -10.57
CA ASN A 40 8.01 7.48 -11.02
C ASN A 40 6.85 7.11 -10.07
N LEU A 41 6.79 5.84 -9.66
CA LEU A 41 5.83 5.38 -8.66
C LEU A 41 5.98 6.13 -7.32
N LEU A 42 7.21 6.33 -6.86
CA LEU A 42 7.48 7.03 -5.59
C LEU A 42 7.10 8.51 -5.66
N ASN A 43 7.35 9.17 -6.79
CA ASN A 43 6.91 10.54 -7.02
C ASN A 43 5.37 10.65 -6.95
N LEU A 44 4.65 9.68 -7.52
CA LEU A 44 3.18 9.60 -7.40
C LEU A 44 2.74 9.35 -5.95
N ALA A 45 3.42 8.44 -5.25
CA ALA A 45 3.09 8.07 -3.88
C ALA A 45 3.41 9.17 -2.86
N ALA A 46 4.39 10.05 -3.13
CA ALA A 46 4.80 11.13 -2.24
C ALA A 46 3.69 12.15 -1.95
N ALA A 47 2.68 12.26 -2.82
CA ALA A 47 1.52 13.12 -2.58
C ALA A 47 0.51 12.53 -1.57
N LEU A 48 0.52 11.21 -1.39
CA LEU A 48 -0.46 10.50 -0.56
C LEU A 48 -0.37 10.88 0.94
N PRO A 49 0.82 10.96 1.57
CA PRO A 49 0.95 11.38 2.97
C PRO A 49 0.22 12.70 3.32
N GLY A 50 0.28 13.71 2.46
CA GLY A 50 -0.42 14.99 2.69
C GLY A 50 -1.95 14.85 2.62
N ILE A 51 -2.46 13.92 1.80
CA ILE A 51 -3.88 13.57 1.78
C ILE A 51 -4.26 12.84 3.08
N LEU A 52 -3.41 11.92 3.55
CA LEU A 52 -3.63 11.20 4.80
C LEU A 52 -3.66 12.13 6.01
N GLU A 53 -2.80 13.14 6.02
CA GLU A 53 -2.77 14.20 7.05
C GLU A 53 -4.09 14.99 7.08
N ARG A 54 -4.60 15.38 5.90
CA ARG A 54 -5.89 16.07 5.79
C ARG A 54 -7.06 15.21 6.25
N ILE A 55 -7.03 13.90 5.99
CA ILE A 55 -8.04 12.95 6.51
C ILE A 55 -8.04 12.95 8.04
N ASP A 56 -6.86 12.99 8.66
CA ASP A 56 -6.75 12.98 10.13
C ASP A 56 -7.31 14.28 10.73
N ALA A 57 -7.07 15.42 10.08
CA ALA A 57 -7.58 16.74 10.49
C ALA A 57 -9.12 16.86 10.40
N LEU A 58 -9.81 16.03 9.60
CA LEU A 58 -11.28 16.04 9.52
C LEU A 58 -11.98 15.77 10.86
N ARG A 59 -11.27 15.28 11.89
CA ARG A 59 -11.85 15.01 13.22
C ARG A 59 -12.10 16.29 14.02
N ASP A 60 -11.31 17.33 13.76
CA ASP A 60 -11.33 18.58 14.52
C ASP A 60 -12.21 19.65 13.85
N GLU A 61 -12.70 19.35 12.65
CA GLU A 61 -13.50 20.26 11.83
C GLU A 61 -14.99 20.22 12.16
N SER A 62 -15.69 21.32 11.86
CA SER A 62 -17.16 21.33 11.90
C SER A 62 -17.74 20.33 10.89
N ALA A 63 -18.93 19.76 11.17
CA ALA A 63 -19.53 18.75 10.31
C ALA A 63 -19.67 19.20 8.83
N GLN A 64 -20.05 20.45 8.60
CA GLN A 64 -20.21 21.01 7.26
C GLN A 64 -18.86 21.18 6.54
N THR A 65 -17.84 21.69 7.25
CA THR A 65 -16.49 21.84 6.69
C THR A 65 -15.88 20.47 6.39
N ALA A 66 -16.02 19.53 7.33
CA ALA A 66 -15.50 18.17 7.21
C ALA A 66 -16.11 17.42 6.02
N SER A 67 -17.42 17.55 5.78
CA SER A 67 -18.10 16.93 4.63
C SER A 67 -17.60 17.50 3.29
N LYS A 68 -17.48 18.83 3.18
CA LYS A 68 -16.95 19.49 1.97
C LYS A 68 -15.51 19.06 1.68
N GLU A 69 -14.68 19.01 2.71
CA GLU A 69 -13.29 18.60 2.60
C GLU A 69 -13.17 17.10 2.25
N ALA A 70 -13.98 16.25 2.87
CA ALA A 70 -14.05 14.82 2.55
C ALA A 70 -14.39 14.56 1.07
N LYS A 71 -15.32 15.33 0.50
CA LYS A 71 -15.63 15.27 -0.94
C LYS A 71 -14.39 15.58 -1.80
N GLY A 72 -13.63 16.62 -1.42
CA GLY A 72 -12.38 16.98 -2.08
C GLY A 72 -11.35 15.85 -1.99
N ILE A 73 -11.19 15.27 -0.81
CA ILE A 73 -10.27 14.16 -0.54
C ILE A 73 -10.65 12.91 -1.34
N ILE A 74 -11.92 12.48 -1.35
CA ILE A 74 -12.38 11.33 -2.13
C ILE A 74 -12.02 11.52 -3.61
N THR A 75 -12.27 12.70 -4.16
CA THR A 75 -11.93 13.03 -5.55
C THR A 75 -10.44 12.88 -5.82
N GLN A 76 -9.58 13.32 -4.89
CA GLN A 76 -8.13 13.18 -5.02
C GLN A 76 -7.68 11.72 -4.93
N LEU A 77 -8.23 10.93 -3.99
CA LEU A 77 -7.91 9.51 -3.84
C LEU A 77 -8.32 8.70 -5.09
N VAL A 78 -9.47 9.01 -5.69
CA VAL A 78 -9.93 8.39 -6.94
C VAL A 78 -8.96 8.72 -8.08
N LYS A 79 -8.55 9.98 -8.22
CA LYS A 79 -7.54 10.39 -9.22
C LYS A 79 -6.20 9.70 -9.00
N MET A 80 -5.75 9.56 -7.75
CA MET A 80 -4.51 8.83 -7.44
C MET A 80 -4.62 7.35 -7.80
N LYS A 81 -5.74 6.70 -7.48
CA LYS A 81 -6.00 5.31 -7.90
C LYS A 81 -5.86 5.16 -9.42
N MET A 82 -6.47 6.06 -10.20
CA MET A 82 -6.35 6.04 -11.67
C MET A 82 -4.90 6.24 -12.13
N LYS A 83 -4.13 7.14 -11.50
CA LYS A 83 -2.70 7.33 -11.81
C LYS A 83 -1.87 6.07 -11.53
N PHE A 84 -2.14 5.39 -10.42
CA PHE A 84 -1.47 4.12 -10.09
C PHE A 84 -1.83 2.99 -11.06
N GLU A 85 -3.09 2.93 -11.53
CA GLU A 85 -3.51 1.98 -12.56
C GLU A 85 -2.84 2.26 -13.91
N LEU A 86 -2.72 3.54 -14.28
CA LEU A 86 -2.00 3.93 -15.49
C LEU A 86 -0.52 3.56 -15.39
N TRP A 87 0.10 3.84 -14.24
CA TRP A 87 1.47 3.45 -13.97
C TRP A 87 1.66 1.93 -14.10
N ALA A 88 0.76 1.13 -13.53
CA ALA A 88 0.83 -0.33 -13.61
C ALA A 88 0.80 -0.83 -15.06
N LYS A 89 -0.09 -0.26 -15.90
CA LYS A 89 -0.16 -0.58 -17.34
C LYS A 89 1.11 -0.19 -18.08
N SER A 90 1.69 0.98 -17.76
CA SER A 90 2.96 1.40 -18.34
C SER A 90 4.10 0.47 -17.94
N PHE A 91 4.16 0.08 -16.68
CA PHE A 91 5.15 -0.86 -16.17
C PHE A 91 5.06 -2.22 -16.88
N GLU A 92 3.84 -2.75 -17.04
CA GLU A 92 3.58 -4.00 -17.78
C GLU A 92 3.97 -3.93 -19.26
N ALA A 93 3.90 -2.74 -19.88
CA ALA A 93 4.25 -2.56 -21.28
C ALA A 93 5.77 -2.51 -21.55
N GLU A 94 6.60 -2.30 -20.53
CA GLU A 94 8.07 -2.20 -20.69
C GLU A 94 8.74 -3.53 -20.99
N SER A 95 8.11 -4.64 -20.60
CA SER A 95 8.68 -5.97 -20.80
C SER A 95 7.62 -6.93 -21.32
N PRO A 96 7.91 -7.71 -22.38
CA PRO A 96 7.02 -8.79 -22.80
C PRO A 96 7.01 -9.96 -21.80
N MET A 97 7.89 -9.97 -20.80
CA MET A 97 7.98 -11.02 -19.80
C MET A 97 7.15 -10.65 -18.55
N ALA A 98 6.53 -11.66 -17.94
CA ALA A 98 5.79 -11.48 -16.70
C ALA A 98 6.71 -10.97 -15.57
N HIS A 99 6.30 -9.88 -14.92
CA HIS A 99 7.06 -9.28 -13.81
C HIS A 99 7.06 -10.14 -12.53
N TYR A 100 6.07 -11.03 -12.41
CA TYR A 100 5.95 -11.97 -11.31
C TYR A 100 5.22 -13.23 -11.74
N TRP A 101 5.46 -14.33 -11.05
CA TRP A 101 4.84 -15.64 -11.30
C TRP A 101 4.68 -16.43 -10.00
N ASN A 102 3.82 -17.46 -10.00
CA ASN A 102 3.73 -18.39 -8.88
C ASN A 102 5.01 -19.23 -8.83
N GLN A 103 5.58 -19.42 -7.64
CA GLN A 103 6.68 -20.34 -7.44
C GLN A 103 6.25 -21.76 -7.85
N THR A 104 7.05 -22.42 -8.69
CA THR A 104 6.88 -23.84 -9.02
C THR A 104 7.75 -24.70 -8.12
N ASN A 105 7.28 -25.90 -7.81
CA ASN A 105 8.07 -26.89 -7.09
C ASN A 105 9.12 -27.54 -8.03
N ASN A 106 10.05 -28.32 -7.47
CA ASN A 106 11.11 -29.01 -8.22
C ASN A 106 10.60 -29.95 -9.34
N ASN A 107 9.30 -30.27 -9.34
CA ASN A 107 8.67 -31.12 -10.34
C ASN A 107 7.95 -30.30 -11.44
N GLY A 108 8.13 -28.97 -11.46
CA GLY A 108 7.52 -28.08 -12.45
C GLY A 108 6.01 -27.87 -12.29
N LEU A 109 5.41 -28.38 -11.21
CA LEU A 109 4.01 -28.13 -10.85
C LEU A 109 3.94 -26.85 -10.01
N GLU A 110 2.82 -26.11 -10.09
CA GLU A 110 2.58 -24.98 -9.18
C GLU A 110 2.76 -25.46 -7.74
N ASP A 111 3.64 -24.77 -7.01
CA ASP A 111 3.90 -25.10 -5.62
C ASP A 111 2.63 -24.82 -4.81
N GLN A 112 2.25 -25.72 -3.90
CA GLN A 112 1.10 -25.51 -3.00
C GLN A 112 1.31 -24.29 -2.08
N ASN A 113 2.53 -23.76 -2.05
CA ASN A 113 2.95 -22.69 -1.16
C ASN A 113 2.46 -21.29 -1.56
N ASP A 114 1.85 -21.13 -2.74
CA ASP A 114 1.25 -19.88 -3.19
C ASP A 114 2.23 -18.67 -3.19
N THR A 115 3.55 -18.87 -3.12
CA THR A 115 4.53 -17.77 -3.09
C THR A 115 4.64 -17.10 -4.46
N LEU A 116 4.70 -15.76 -4.47
CA LEU A 116 5.01 -15.00 -5.68
C LEU A 116 6.52 -14.79 -5.81
N CYS A 117 7.06 -15.15 -6.98
CA CYS A 117 8.42 -14.86 -7.41
C CYS A 117 8.45 -13.63 -8.31
N PHE A 118 9.58 -12.94 -8.36
CA PHE A 118 9.77 -11.72 -9.15
C PHE A 118 11.07 -11.77 -9.93
N SER A 119 11.13 -11.03 -11.03
CA SER A 119 12.35 -10.93 -11.84
C SER A 119 13.51 -10.23 -11.11
N SER A 120 13.19 -9.37 -10.13
CA SER A 120 14.18 -8.71 -9.29
C SER A 120 13.57 -8.21 -7.98
N LEU A 121 14.42 -7.91 -6.98
CA LEU A 121 13.99 -7.25 -5.75
C LEU A 121 13.41 -5.86 -6.01
N SER A 122 13.92 -5.13 -6.99
CA SER A 122 13.39 -3.83 -7.39
C SER A 122 11.95 -3.94 -7.91
N THR A 123 11.67 -4.96 -8.73
CA THR A 123 10.33 -5.29 -9.23
C THR A 123 9.40 -5.67 -8.09
N ALA A 124 9.85 -6.52 -7.17
CA ALA A 124 9.08 -6.90 -6.00
C ALA A 124 8.71 -5.67 -5.16
N ASN A 125 9.69 -4.82 -4.83
CA ASN A 125 9.47 -3.59 -4.06
C ASN A 125 8.51 -2.62 -4.76
N ALA A 126 8.65 -2.43 -6.07
CA ALA A 126 7.77 -1.56 -6.85
C ALA A 126 6.32 -2.05 -6.80
N LEU A 127 6.10 -3.34 -7.06
CA LEU A 127 4.76 -3.93 -7.05
C LEU A 127 4.15 -3.96 -5.65
N THR A 128 4.91 -4.34 -4.62
CA THR A 128 4.39 -4.31 -3.24
C THR A 128 4.10 -2.89 -2.76
N CYS A 129 4.89 -1.90 -3.17
CA CYS A 129 4.61 -0.49 -2.88
C CYS A 129 3.34 -0.03 -3.59
N LEU A 130 3.21 -0.30 -4.90
CA LEU A 130 2.02 -0.01 -5.70
C LEU A 130 0.76 -0.58 -5.05
N TRP A 131 0.77 -1.87 -4.72
CA TRP A 131 -0.39 -2.53 -4.11
C TRP A 131 -0.74 -1.91 -2.76
N SER A 132 0.26 -1.52 -1.97
CA SER A 132 0.05 -0.87 -0.68
C SER A 132 -0.61 0.50 -0.82
N VAL A 133 -0.11 1.37 -1.71
CA VAL A 133 -0.70 2.70 -1.90
C VAL A 133 -2.09 2.62 -2.51
N GLN A 134 -2.36 1.63 -3.38
CA GLN A 134 -3.71 1.36 -3.88
C GLN A 134 -4.66 0.93 -2.74
N ILE A 135 -4.24 0.00 -1.87
CA ILE A 135 -5.02 -0.41 -0.69
C ILE A 135 -5.34 0.80 0.19
N ILE A 136 -4.38 1.69 0.44
CA ILE A 136 -4.58 2.90 1.25
C ILE A 136 -5.64 3.80 0.62
N CYS A 137 -5.53 4.12 -0.67
CA CYS A 137 -6.52 4.95 -1.37
C CYS A 137 -7.92 4.35 -1.27
N MET A 138 -8.07 3.07 -1.61
CA MET A 138 -9.37 2.40 -1.62
C MET A 138 -9.96 2.24 -0.22
N SER A 139 -9.14 1.99 0.81
CA SER A 139 -9.62 1.88 2.19
C SER A 139 -10.14 3.21 2.72
N HIS A 140 -9.42 4.30 2.44
CA HIS A 140 -9.86 5.64 2.86
C HIS A 140 -11.07 6.14 2.09
N ILE A 141 -11.21 5.80 0.80
CA ILE A 141 -12.47 6.07 0.07
C ILE A 141 -13.64 5.39 0.78
N GLN A 142 -13.51 4.10 1.13
CA GLN A 142 -14.57 3.38 1.84
C GLN A 142 -14.89 4.00 3.21
N ASP A 143 -13.87 4.39 3.98
CA ASP A 143 -14.04 5.01 5.29
C ASP A 143 -14.74 6.37 5.22
N LEU A 144 -14.36 7.20 4.25
CA LEU A 144 -14.98 8.51 4.05
C LEU A 144 -16.43 8.39 3.59
N LEU A 145 -16.74 7.46 2.68
CA LEU A 145 -18.12 7.21 2.24
C LEU A 145 -19.00 6.65 3.37
N ALA A 146 -18.43 5.83 4.25
CA ALA A 146 -19.14 5.35 5.44
C ALA A 146 -19.37 6.46 6.48
N ARG A 147 -18.39 7.37 6.63
CA ARG A 147 -18.46 8.49 7.58
C ARG A 147 -19.38 9.62 7.12
N PHE A 148 -19.50 9.85 5.81
CA PHE A 148 -20.28 10.93 5.20
C PHE A 148 -21.30 10.37 4.19
N PRO A 149 -22.45 9.85 4.66
CA PRO A 149 -23.45 9.19 3.81
C PRO A 149 -24.03 10.08 2.71
N GLU A 150 -24.02 11.40 2.89
CA GLU A 150 -24.42 12.39 1.88
C GLU A 150 -23.53 12.36 0.62
N LEU A 151 -22.34 11.76 0.71
CA LEU A 151 -21.42 11.55 -0.40
C LEU A 151 -21.64 10.22 -1.13
N ALA A 152 -22.72 9.48 -0.82
CA ALA A 152 -23.02 8.17 -1.41
C ALA A 152 -23.10 8.17 -2.95
N ALA A 153 -23.34 9.31 -3.59
CA ALA A 153 -23.29 9.43 -5.06
C ALA A 153 -21.93 8.97 -5.65
N PHE A 154 -20.82 9.12 -4.91
CA PHE A 154 -19.51 8.58 -5.34
C PHE A 154 -19.47 7.05 -5.37
N ALA A 155 -20.29 6.37 -4.56
CA ALA A 155 -20.36 4.91 -4.54
C ALA A 155 -20.96 4.33 -5.84
N ILE A 156 -21.67 5.15 -6.63
CA ILE A 156 -22.15 4.78 -7.97
C ILE A 156 -20.97 4.68 -8.94
N ILE A 157 -20.03 5.62 -8.86
CA ILE A 157 -18.85 5.70 -9.73
C ILE A 157 -17.81 4.65 -9.29
N VAL A 158 -17.69 4.42 -7.99
CA VAL A 158 -16.71 3.52 -7.42
C VAL A 158 -17.40 2.56 -6.43
N PRO A 159 -17.83 1.38 -6.89
CA PRO A 159 -18.55 0.43 -6.05
C PRO A 159 -17.73 0.01 -4.83
N ILE A 160 -18.27 0.24 -3.63
CA ILE A 160 -17.61 -0.06 -2.34
C ILE A 160 -17.23 -1.55 -2.24
N THR A 161 -18.08 -2.44 -2.74
CA THR A 161 -17.81 -3.88 -2.76
C THR A 161 -16.61 -4.22 -3.64
N ALA A 162 -16.52 -3.63 -4.84
CA ALA A 162 -15.39 -3.83 -5.74
C ALA A 162 -14.09 -3.31 -5.12
N LEU A 163 -14.11 -2.10 -4.50
CA LEU A 163 -12.96 -1.58 -3.77
C LEU A 163 -12.49 -2.55 -2.69
N ARG A 164 -13.43 -3.11 -1.93
CA ARG A 164 -13.11 -4.03 -0.85
C ARG A 164 -12.47 -5.31 -1.36
N GLU A 165 -13.02 -5.88 -2.43
CA GLU A 165 -12.49 -7.10 -3.05
C GLU A 165 -11.09 -6.88 -3.59
N THR A 166 -10.84 -5.78 -4.29
CA THR A 166 -9.50 -5.41 -4.74
C THR A 166 -8.54 -5.22 -3.56
N CYS A 167 -8.96 -4.59 -2.45
CA CYS A 167 -8.10 -4.49 -1.25
C CYS A 167 -7.69 -5.87 -0.72
N ILE A 168 -8.61 -6.83 -0.67
CA ILE A 168 -8.33 -8.20 -0.19
C ILE A 168 -7.35 -8.89 -1.14
N GLU A 169 -7.60 -8.80 -2.45
CA GLU A 169 -6.74 -9.39 -3.47
C GLU A 169 -5.32 -8.84 -3.41
N LEU A 170 -5.16 -7.52 -3.39
CA LEU A 170 -3.85 -6.87 -3.30
C LEU A 170 -3.13 -7.23 -2.00
N SER A 171 -3.86 -7.31 -0.88
CA SER A 171 -3.29 -7.74 0.40
C SER A 171 -2.79 -9.19 0.34
N ALA A 172 -3.53 -10.07 -0.34
CA ALA A 172 -3.12 -11.45 -0.56
C ALA A 172 -1.84 -11.51 -1.41
N ARG A 173 -1.74 -10.71 -2.49
CA ARG A 173 -0.52 -10.62 -3.31
C ARG A 173 0.68 -10.17 -2.47
N ILE A 174 0.53 -9.14 -1.64
CA ILE A 174 1.59 -8.67 -0.72
C ILE A 174 2.08 -9.81 0.17
N LEU A 175 1.17 -10.53 0.84
CA LEU A 175 1.57 -11.64 1.73
C LEU A 175 2.30 -12.75 0.97
N ARG A 176 1.81 -13.10 -0.22
CA ARG A 176 2.42 -14.13 -1.08
C ARG A 176 3.82 -13.70 -1.59
N SER A 177 4.11 -12.41 -1.69
CA SER A 177 5.45 -11.91 -2.06
C SER A 177 6.51 -12.09 -0.99
N MET A 178 6.13 -12.30 0.27
CA MET A 178 7.08 -12.24 1.39
C MET A 178 8.11 -13.36 1.36
N GLY A 179 7.74 -14.53 0.84
CA GLY A 179 8.69 -15.62 0.63
C GLY A 179 9.83 -15.27 -0.35
N PHE A 180 9.61 -14.31 -1.25
CA PHE A 180 10.64 -13.76 -2.11
C PHE A 180 11.34 -12.56 -1.45
N VAL A 181 10.60 -11.56 -0.99
CA VAL A 181 11.18 -10.29 -0.48
C VAL A 181 12.05 -10.49 0.77
N MET A 182 11.72 -11.47 1.61
CA MET A 182 12.42 -11.73 2.87
C MET A 182 13.53 -12.80 2.76
N GLN A 183 13.97 -13.16 1.55
CA GLN A 183 15.09 -14.08 1.39
C GLN A 183 16.40 -13.50 1.95
N ASP A 184 17.23 -14.36 2.55
CA ASP A 184 18.51 -13.96 3.17
C ASP A 184 19.45 -13.24 2.19
N SER A 185 19.35 -13.56 0.89
CA SER A 185 20.09 -12.91 -0.20
C SER A 185 19.83 -11.41 -0.31
N PHE A 186 18.70 -10.92 0.20
CA PHE A 186 18.32 -9.51 0.18
C PHE A 186 18.65 -8.78 1.49
N LEU A 187 19.30 -9.46 2.43
CA LEU A 187 19.79 -8.93 3.71
C LEU A 187 18.69 -8.14 4.46
N LEU A 188 19.11 -7.13 5.24
CA LEU A 188 18.20 -6.26 5.99
C LEU A 188 17.30 -5.41 5.09
N TYR A 189 17.69 -5.18 3.82
CA TYR A 189 16.93 -4.29 2.94
C TYR A 189 15.56 -4.87 2.59
N GLY A 190 15.47 -6.17 2.33
CA GLY A 190 14.18 -6.85 2.12
C GLY A 190 13.26 -6.74 3.34
N GLN A 191 13.81 -6.84 4.56
CA GLN A 191 13.04 -6.73 5.80
C GLN A 191 12.49 -5.31 6.02
N PHE A 192 13.32 -4.28 5.78
CA PHE A 192 12.89 -2.89 5.92
C PHE A 192 11.83 -2.51 4.88
N SER A 193 12.00 -2.91 3.61
CA SER A 193 11.02 -2.59 2.56
C SER A 193 9.71 -3.37 2.70
N ALA A 194 9.74 -4.57 3.30
CA ALA A 194 8.56 -5.40 3.54
C ALA A 194 7.64 -4.89 4.67
N THR A 195 8.19 -4.11 5.62
CA THR A 195 7.46 -3.69 6.82
C THR A 195 6.18 -2.91 6.49
N PHE A 196 6.28 -1.91 5.62
CA PHE A 196 5.14 -1.07 5.25
C PHE A 196 4.06 -1.83 4.46
N PRO A 197 4.40 -2.61 3.41
CA PRO A 197 3.42 -3.44 2.72
C PRO A 197 2.73 -4.45 3.64
N LEU A 198 3.47 -5.13 4.52
CA LEU A 198 2.92 -6.09 5.47
C LEU A 198 1.92 -5.44 6.42
N HIS A 199 2.28 -4.29 7.00
CA HIS A 199 1.39 -3.55 7.88
C HIS A 199 0.10 -3.14 7.15
N THR A 200 0.22 -2.63 5.92
CA THR A 200 -0.91 -2.21 5.09
C THR A 200 -1.84 -3.39 4.75
N ALA A 201 -1.28 -4.51 4.31
CA ALA A 201 -2.02 -5.72 3.99
C ALA A 201 -2.74 -6.30 5.23
N TYR A 202 -2.04 -6.36 6.37
CA TYR A 202 -2.60 -6.84 7.63
C TYR A 202 -3.80 -5.98 8.07
N HIS A 203 -3.65 -4.66 8.06
CA HIS A 203 -4.72 -3.75 8.44
C HIS A 203 -5.94 -3.91 7.52
N ALA A 204 -5.71 -3.99 6.20
CA ALA A 204 -6.78 -4.18 5.23
C ALA A 204 -7.50 -5.54 5.37
N LEU A 205 -6.78 -6.63 5.67
CA LEU A 205 -7.39 -7.93 5.88
C LEU A 205 -8.12 -8.03 7.23
N SER A 206 -7.68 -7.30 8.25
CA SER A 206 -8.30 -7.32 9.58
C SER A 206 -9.68 -6.66 9.64
N ARG A 207 -10.05 -5.87 8.62
CA ARG A 207 -11.26 -5.03 8.57
C ARG A 207 -12.59 -5.79 8.76
N ASP A 208 -12.73 -6.98 8.19
CA ASP A 208 -13.99 -7.76 8.22
C ASP A 208 -13.74 -9.27 8.21
N SER A 209 -14.81 -10.06 8.32
CA SER A 209 -14.74 -11.52 8.36
C SER A 209 -14.15 -12.12 7.08
N LYS A 210 -14.49 -11.55 5.91
CA LYS A 210 -13.98 -12.00 4.60
C LYS A 210 -12.46 -11.84 4.51
N GLY A 211 -11.94 -10.67 4.89
CA GLY A 211 -10.50 -10.41 4.92
C GLY A 211 -9.78 -11.28 5.94
N ARG A 212 -10.33 -11.44 7.15
CA ARG A 212 -9.73 -12.30 8.19
C ARG A 212 -9.65 -13.76 7.75
N ALA A 213 -10.67 -14.27 7.07
CA ALA A 213 -10.65 -15.63 6.53
C ALA A 213 -9.52 -15.83 5.50
N VAL A 214 -9.29 -14.84 4.62
CA VAL A 214 -8.17 -14.88 3.67
C VAL A 214 -6.83 -14.81 4.39
N PHE A 215 -6.69 -13.94 5.39
CA PHE A 215 -5.47 -13.85 6.20
C PHE A 215 -5.17 -15.17 6.89
N ASP A 216 -6.15 -15.81 7.54
CA ASP A 216 -5.95 -17.09 8.22
C ASP A 216 -5.56 -18.22 7.26
N LYS A 217 -6.15 -18.25 6.06
CA LYS A 217 -5.76 -19.20 5.01
C LYS A 217 -4.29 -19.01 4.62
N LEU A 218 -3.90 -17.78 4.28
CA LEU A 218 -2.53 -17.47 3.83
C LEU A 218 -1.51 -17.65 4.95
N ARG A 219 -1.85 -17.25 6.16
CA ARG A 219 -1.01 -17.43 7.35
C ARG A 219 -0.68 -18.90 7.57
N LYS A 220 -1.67 -19.80 7.48
CA LYS A 220 -1.42 -21.26 7.59
C LYS A 220 -0.51 -21.79 6.48
N SER A 221 -0.63 -21.25 5.27
CA SER A 221 0.18 -21.64 4.11
C SER A 221 1.62 -21.11 4.18
N LEU A 222 1.83 -19.91 4.70
CA LEU A 222 3.12 -19.18 4.64
C LEU A 222 3.95 -19.25 5.94
N MET A 223 3.32 -19.49 7.10
CA MET A 223 3.99 -19.51 8.43
C MET A 223 5.01 -20.62 8.68
N PRO A 224 5.05 -21.77 7.99
CA PRO A 224 6.12 -22.73 8.23
C PRO A 224 7.53 -22.20 7.88
N ARG A 225 7.65 -21.05 7.22
CA ARG A 225 8.92 -20.59 6.60
C ARG A 225 9.29 -19.12 6.81
N ILE A 226 8.35 -18.26 7.19
CA ILE A 226 8.68 -16.91 7.60
C ILE A 226 8.76 -16.95 9.12
N SER A 227 9.96 -16.86 9.69
CA SER A 227 10.18 -16.57 11.11
C SER A 227 9.65 -15.16 11.40
N PHE A 228 8.32 -15.08 11.49
CA PHE A 228 7.56 -13.87 11.72
C PHE A 228 7.64 -13.56 13.21
N GLU A 229 8.62 -12.75 13.62
CA GLU A 229 8.54 -12.07 14.91
C GLU A 229 7.46 -10.97 14.85
N ILE A 230 6.19 -11.36 14.82
CA ILE A 230 5.03 -10.45 14.96
C ILE A 230 4.89 -9.96 16.43
N GLY A 231 5.95 -10.08 17.23
CA GLY A 231 5.95 -9.67 18.64
C GLY A 231 6.11 -8.17 18.88
N SER A 232 6.52 -7.38 17.88
CA SER A 232 6.86 -5.96 18.07
C SER A 232 5.86 -4.96 17.46
N PHE A 233 5.03 -5.37 16.51
CA PHE A 233 4.14 -4.46 15.77
C PHE A 233 2.97 -3.92 16.59
N GLY A 234 2.56 -4.60 17.67
CA GLY A 234 1.47 -4.16 18.56
C GLY A 234 1.88 -3.19 19.68
N LYS A 235 3.18 -2.91 19.88
CA LYS A 235 3.66 -2.17 21.07
C LYS A 235 4.01 -0.69 20.85
N ARG A 236 3.81 -0.14 19.66
CA ARG A 236 3.98 1.31 19.41
C ARG A 236 2.66 1.98 19.02
N ILE A 237 1.64 1.78 19.85
CA ILE A 237 0.54 2.73 19.96
C ILE A 237 0.82 3.52 21.24
N PRO A 238 1.04 4.85 21.19
CA PRO A 238 1.03 5.65 22.40
C PRO A 238 -0.40 5.59 22.96
N THR A 239 -0.60 4.76 23.99
CA THR A 239 -1.78 4.87 24.83
C THR A 239 -1.69 6.23 25.51
N ASN A 240 -2.54 7.16 25.09
CA ASN A 240 -2.68 8.46 25.72
C ASN A 240 -2.94 8.21 27.21
N GLY A 241 -1.96 8.56 28.04
CA GLY A 241 -2.04 8.41 29.47
C GLY A 241 -3.21 9.21 30.00
N LYS A 242 -4.17 8.51 30.61
CA LYS A 242 -5.11 9.09 31.56
C LYS A 242 -4.31 9.92 32.56
N ARG A 243 -4.55 11.24 32.63
CA ARG A 243 -4.34 11.98 33.87
C ARG A 243 -5.68 12.05 34.56
N ASN A 244 -5.74 11.34 35.68
CA ASN A 244 -6.73 11.52 36.71
C ASN A 244 -6.45 12.84 37.44
N VAL A 245 -7.55 13.48 37.86
CA VAL A 245 -7.69 14.65 38.73
C VAL A 245 -7.43 15.99 38.05
#